data_AF-F9P8L8-F1
#
_entry.id   AF-F9P8L8-F1
#
_cell.length_a   1.000
_cell.length_b   1.000
_cell.length_c   1.000
_cell.angle_alpha   90.00
_cell.angle_beta   90.00
_cell.angle_gamma   90.00
#
_symmetry.space_group_name_H-M   'P 1'
#
loop_
_entity.id
_entity.type
_entity.pdbx_description
1 polymer ?
#
loop_
_entity_poly.entity_id
_entity_poly.type
_entity_poly.pdbx_seq_one_letter_code
_entity_poly.pdbx_strand_id
1 'polypeptide(L)'
;MKYFKKPNSMHFHIAIGDGFITSDNPVISTFGPQNKPNGFQIIFPISPNFCLEFQNDDINNSNNLLVQMTPDKIQYVNKATINTANYYIISTNKFDITQQSYIYNRFNNKNWEMPYPHSNN
;
A
#
# COMPACT_ATOMS: atom_id res chain seq x y z
N MET A 1 22.33 -17.91 9.30
CA MET A 1 21.17 -16.99 9.36
C MET A 1 20.56 -17.08 10.75
N LYS A 2 20.49 -15.97 11.51
CA LYS A 2 19.61 -15.91 12.69
C LYS A 2 18.17 -15.92 12.17
N TYR A 3 17.36 -16.87 12.62
CA TYR A 3 15.94 -16.91 12.28
C TYR A 3 15.26 -15.66 12.84
N PHE A 4 14.84 -14.75 11.97
CA PHE A 4 13.98 -13.64 12.37
C PHE A 4 12.61 -14.22 12.71
N LYS A 5 12.29 -14.30 14.00
CA LYS A 5 10.99 -14.73 14.48
C LYS A 5 10.08 -13.51 14.61
N LYS A 6 8.82 -13.64 14.20
CA LYS A 6 7.78 -12.63 14.48
C LYS A 6 7.76 -12.35 16.00
N PRO A 7 7.80 -11.08 16.43
CA PRO A 7 7.64 -10.73 17.84
C PRO A 7 6.35 -11.33 18.42
N ASN A 8 6.35 -11.66 19.72
CA ASN A 8 5.13 -12.12 20.39
C ASN A 8 4.06 -11.02 20.39
N SER A 9 4.48 -9.76 20.47
CA SER A 9 3.63 -8.57 20.47
C SER A 9 3.13 -8.13 19.09
N MET A 10 2.94 -9.06 18.17
CA MET A 10 2.54 -8.78 16.79
C MET A 10 1.54 -9.84 16.36
N HIS A 11 0.32 -9.45 16.05
CA HIS A 11 -0.74 -10.34 15.61
C HIS A 11 -0.86 -10.29 14.08
N PHE A 12 -1.12 -11.44 13.48
CA PHE A 12 -1.39 -11.56 12.05
C PHE A 12 -2.89 -11.73 11.82
N HIS A 13 -3.42 -10.95 10.90
CA HIS A 13 -4.81 -10.94 10.51
C HIS A 13 -4.97 -11.00 8.99
N ILE A 14 -6.04 -11.66 8.57
CA ILE A 14 -6.66 -11.50 7.26
C ILE A 14 -7.84 -10.55 7.49
N ALA A 15 -7.65 -9.29 7.10
CA ALA A 15 -8.67 -8.27 7.22
C ALA A 15 -9.61 -8.30 6.00
N ILE A 16 -10.90 -8.32 6.28
CA ILE A 16 -11.99 -8.33 5.30
C ILE A 16 -12.54 -6.92 5.20
N GLY A 17 -12.74 -6.43 3.97
CA GLY A 17 -13.28 -5.12 3.69
C GLY A 17 -13.94 -5.06 2.32
N ASP A 18 -14.28 -3.85 1.91
CA ASP A 18 -14.85 -3.60 0.59
C ASP A 18 -14.19 -2.38 -0.05
N GLY A 19 -13.70 -2.54 -1.28
CA GLY A 19 -13.11 -1.46 -2.06
C GLY A 19 -11.67 -1.07 -1.68
N PHE A 20 -10.83 -2.02 -1.24
CA PHE A 20 -9.39 -1.74 -1.10
C PHE A 20 -8.73 -1.44 -2.45
N ILE A 21 -7.89 -0.41 -2.50
CA ILE A 21 -7.00 -0.13 -3.62
C ILE A 21 -5.72 -0.94 -3.43
N THR A 22 -5.41 -1.78 -4.41
CA THR A 22 -4.19 -2.59 -4.44
C THR A 22 -3.13 -1.92 -5.32
N SER A 23 -1.88 -2.34 -5.13
CA SER A 23 -0.71 -1.97 -5.95
C SER A 23 0.17 -3.22 -6.08
N ASP A 24 1.23 -3.16 -6.87
CA ASP A 24 2.26 -4.21 -6.88
C ASP A 24 3.12 -4.16 -5.60
N ASN A 25 3.16 -3.03 -4.88
CA ASN A 25 3.92 -2.84 -3.64
C ASN A 25 3.17 -2.03 -2.53
N PRO A 26 1.91 -2.33 -2.16
CA PRO A 26 1.16 -1.52 -1.20
C PRO A 26 1.53 -1.94 0.22
N VAL A 27 2.75 -1.63 0.64
CA VAL A 27 3.18 -1.84 2.03
C VAL A 27 2.96 -0.54 2.78
N ILE A 28 1.93 -0.51 3.62
CA ILE A 28 1.68 0.62 4.52
C ILE A 28 2.26 0.24 5.88
N SER A 29 3.22 1.02 6.36
CA SER A 29 3.78 0.87 7.71
C SER A 29 3.37 2.08 8.55
N THR A 30 2.64 1.85 9.64
CA THR A 30 2.25 2.93 10.55
C THR A 30 3.34 3.23 11.58
N PHE A 31 3.25 4.44 12.14
CA PHE A 31 4.05 4.88 13.28
C PHE A 31 3.42 4.38 14.58
N GLY A 32 4.24 4.00 15.55
CA GLY A 32 3.76 3.71 16.90
C GLY A 32 3.41 4.98 17.69
N PRO A 33 2.93 4.83 18.94
CA PRO A 33 2.83 5.93 19.90
C PRO A 33 4.15 6.70 20.04
N GLN A 34 4.08 7.93 20.58
CA GLN A 34 5.26 8.79 20.75
C GLN A 34 6.45 8.00 21.32
N ASN A 35 7.61 8.12 20.66
CA ASN A 35 8.87 7.44 20.96
C ASN A 35 8.99 5.96 20.54
N LYS A 36 8.08 5.42 19.70
CA LYS A 36 8.26 4.08 19.09
C LYS A 36 8.56 4.16 17.59
N PRO A 37 9.49 3.34 17.07
CA PRO A 37 9.83 3.30 15.65
C PRO A 37 8.67 2.81 14.78
N ASN A 38 8.77 3.07 13.47
CA ASN A 38 7.82 2.63 12.45
C ASN A 38 7.68 1.10 12.44
N GLY A 39 6.58 0.60 11.86
CA GLY A 39 6.31 -0.84 11.74
C GLY A 39 5.45 -1.37 12.88
N PHE A 40 4.67 -0.48 13.50
CA PHE A 40 3.73 -0.81 14.56
C PHE A 40 2.49 -1.53 14.02
N GLN A 41 2.13 -1.20 12.79
CA GLN A 41 1.18 -1.94 11.97
C GLN A 41 1.74 -2.00 10.56
N ILE A 42 1.61 -3.15 9.91
CA ILE A 42 1.98 -3.35 8.52
C ILE A 42 0.77 -3.89 7.79
N ILE A 43 0.32 -3.17 6.77
CA ILE A 43 -0.94 -3.41 6.07
C ILE A 43 -0.64 -3.63 4.58
N PHE A 44 -1.18 -4.71 4.02
CA PHE A 44 -0.98 -5.14 2.64
C PHE A 44 -2.33 -5.47 1.98
N PRO A 45 -2.94 -4.52 1.28
CA PRO A 45 -4.09 -4.79 0.41
C PRO A 45 -3.68 -5.76 -0.70
N ILE A 46 -4.29 -6.95 -0.73
CA ILE A 46 -3.99 -8.00 -1.73
C ILE A 46 -5.11 -8.17 -2.76
N SER A 47 -6.32 -7.69 -2.45
CA SER A 47 -7.46 -7.64 -3.36
C SER A 47 -8.46 -6.58 -2.89
N PRO A 48 -9.49 -6.23 -3.67
CA PRO A 48 -10.52 -5.29 -3.24
C PRO A 48 -11.23 -5.65 -1.93
N ASN A 49 -11.23 -6.93 -1.56
CA ASN A 49 -11.96 -7.42 -0.38
C ASN A 49 -11.07 -7.94 0.75
N PHE A 50 -9.78 -8.13 0.48
CA PHE A 50 -8.85 -8.74 1.42
C PHE A 50 -7.56 -7.94 1.58
N CYS A 51 -7.13 -7.85 2.83
CA CYS A 51 -5.89 -7.22 3.23
C CYS A 51 -5.17 -8.10 4.25
N LEU A 52 -3.86 -8.27 4.11
CA LEU A 52 -3.03 -8.88 5.15
C LEU A 52 -2.58 -7.80 6.12
N GLU A 53 -2.64 -8.09 7.41
CA GLU A 53 -2.33 -7.13 8.45
C GLU A 53 -1.48 -7.76 9.55
N PHE A 54 -0.37 -7.08 9.88
CA PHE A 54 0.41 -7.34 11.07
C PHE A 54 0.21 -6.17 12.02
N GLN A 55 -0.24 -6.43 13.24
CA GLN A 55 -0.60 -5.37 14.17
C GLN A 55 -0.01 -5.61 15.55
N ASN A 56 0.62 -4.60 16.12
CA ASN A 56 1.16 -4.67 17.47
C ASN A 56 0.05 -4.64 18.54
N ASP A 57 0.25 -5.33 19.66
CA ASP A 57 -0.68 -5.43 20.80
C ASP A 57 -1.11 -4.07 21.35
N ASP A 58 -0.24 -3.07 21.23
CA ASP A 58 -0.48 -1.69 21.67
C ASP A 58 -1.49 -0.94 20.76
N ILE A 59 -1.90 -1.53 19.64
CA ILE A 59 -3.00 -1.04 18.78
C ILE A 59 -4.15 -2.05 18.89
N ASN A 60 -5.37 -1.54 19.07
CA ASN A 60 -6.68 -2.23 19.04
C ASN A 60 -6.64 -3.72 18.64
N ASN A 61 -6.41 -4.60 19.61
CA ASN A 61 -6.01 -5.97 19.34
C ASN A 61 -7.20 -6.92 19.12
N SER A 62 -6.94 -7.97 18.36
CA SER A 62 -7.84 -9.11 18.17
C SER A 62 -7.00 -10.37 18.21
N ASN A 63 -7.56 -11.46 18.74
CA ASN A 63 -6.94 -12.78 18.62
C ASN A 63 -7.51 -13.58 17.43
N ASN A 64 -8.47 -13.01 16.71
CA ASN A 64 -9.10 -13.67 15.57
C ASN A 64 -8.21 -13.56 14.33
N LEU A 65 -8.10 -14.66 13.58
CA LEU A 65 -7.40 -14.66 12.29
C LEU A 65 -8.12 -13.77 11.27
N LEU A 66 -9.46 -13.81 11.25
CA LEU A 66 -10.28 -12.97 10.37
C LEU A 66 -10.83 -11.79 11.15
N VAL A 67 -10.69 -10.59 10.59
CA VAL A 67 -11.18 -9.35 11.21
C VAL A 67 -11.89 -8.49 10.18
N GLN A 68 -13.02 -7.90 10.55
CA GLN A 68 -13.72 -6.95 9.69
C GLN A 68 -13.05 -5.58 9.83
N MET A 69 -12.61 -5.00 8.73
CA MET A 69 -12.05 -3.66 8.72
C MET A 69 -13.18 -2.62 8.71
N THR A 70 -13.02 -1.56 9.50
CA THR A 70 -13.97 -0.45 9.54
C THR A 70 -13.87 0.40 8.26
N PRO A 71 -14.96 1.05 7.83
CA PRO A 71 -14.93 1.95 6.67
C PRO A 71 -13.85 3.04 6.76
N ASP A 72 -13.64 3.62 7.94
CA ASP A 72 -12.62 4.65 8.15
C ASP A 72 -11.19 4.11 7.93
N LYS A 73 -10.93 2.88 8.39
CA LYS A 73 -9.61 2.24 8.21
C LYS A 73 -9.39 1.86 6.75
N ILE A 74 -10.43 1.41 6.03
CA ILE A 74 -10.37 1.19 4.57
C ILE A 74 -10.04 2.50 3.85
N GLN A 75 -10.72 3.60 4.20
CA GLN A 75 -10.46 4.90 3.60
C GLN A 75 -9.01 5.37 3.86
N TYR A 76 -8.50 5.17 5.07
CA TYR A 76 -7.11 5.47 5.42
C TYR A 76 -6.13 4.67 4.56
N VAL A 77 -6.33 3.36 4.47
CA VAL A 77 -5.49 2.45 3.66
C VAL A 77 -5.46 2.90 2.21
N ASN A 78 -6.62 3.19 1.62
CA ASN A 78 -6.71 3.66 0.24
C ASN A 78 -5.98 4.99 0.02
N LYS A 79 -6.14 5.95 0.93
CA LYS A 79 -5.41 7.24 0.88
C LYS A 79 -3.90 7.03 0.97
N ALA A 80 -3.43 6.13 1.83
CA ALA A 80 -2.01 5.81 1.97
C ALA A 80 -1.44 5.14 0.71
N THR A 81 -2.18 4.21 0.10
CA THR A 81 -1.81 3.58 -1.18
C THR A 81 -1.68 4.60 -2.30
N ILE A 82 -2.68 5.50 -2.44
CA ILE A 82 -2.66 6.58 -3.44
C ILE A 82 -1.47 7.53 -3.21
N ASN A 83 -1.25 7.94 -1.95
CA ASN A 83 -0.16 8.86 -1.63
C ASN A 83 1.20 8.25 -1.97
N THR A 84 1.41 6.98 -1.64
CA THR A 84 2.64 6.24 -1.99
C THR A 84 2.81 6.14 -3.51
N ALA A 85 1.74 5.81 -4.24
CA ALA A 85 1.78 5.80 -5.70
C ALA A 85 2.17 7.17 -6.27
N ASN A 86 1.67 8.27 -5.70
CA ASN A 86 2.02 9.62 -6.11
C ASN A 86 3.51 9.94 -5.86
N TYR A 87 4.11 9.49 -4.76
CA TYR A 87 5.55 9.69 -4.50
C TYR A 87 6.44 9.01 -5.55
N TYR A 88 6.06 7.84 -6.03
CA TYR A 88 6.82 7.13 -7.08
C TYR A 88 6.54 7.67 -8.49
N ILE A 89 5.39 8.31 -8.69
CA ILE A 89 5.07 8.99 -9.95
C ILE A 89 5.78 10.35 -10.02
N ILE A 90 6.00 11.08 -8.92
CA ILE A 90 6.68 12.39 -8.98
C ILE A 90 8.20 12.18 -9.06
N SER A 91 8.75 12.14 -10.27
CA SER A 91 10.18 12.21 -10.52
C SER A 91 10.79 13.44 -9.81
N THR A 92 11.93 13.26 -9.11
CA THR A 92 12.71 14.36 -8.55
C THR A 92 13.28 15.28 -9.63
N ASN A 93 13.40 14.76 -10.86
CA ASN A 93 13.74 15.52 -12.05
C ASN A 93 12.47 15.92 -12.79
N LYS A 94 12.49 17.07 -13.45
CA LYS A 94 11.41 17.42 -14.40
C LYS A 94 11.32 16.31 -15.43
N PHE A 95 10.10 15.84 -15.68
CA PHE A 95 9.85 14.91 -16.76
C PHE A 95 10.29 15.51 -18.10
N ASP A 96 10.95 14.70 -18.92
CA ASP A 96 11.22 15.10 -20.30
C ASP A 96 9.92 15.14 -21.13
N ILE A 97 9.99 15.68 -22.34
CA ILE A 97 8.83 15.86 -23.23
C ILE A 97 8.18 14.50 -23.56
N THR A 98 8.98 13.44 -23.69
CA THR A 98 8.49 12.09 -23.99
C THR A 98 7.71 11.52 -22.81
N GLN A 99 8.23 11.66 -21.60
CA GLN A 99 7.59 11.24 -20.35
C GLN A 99 6.30 12.03 -20.10
N GLN A 100 6.30 13.35 -20.31
CA GLN A 100 5.11 14.17 -20.20
C GLN A 100 4.03 13.77 -21.22
N SER A 101 4.42 13.52 -22.47
CA SER A 101 3.51 13.05 -23.52
C SER A 101 2.94 11.67 -23.20
N TYR A 102 3.76 10.77 -22.66
CA TYR A 102 3.32 9.45 -22.21
C TYR A 102 2.28 9.55 -21.08
N ILE A 103 2.58 10.35 -20.04
CA ILE A 103 1.65 10.60 -18.92
C ILE A 103 0.34 11.21 -19.43
N TYR A 104 0.42 12.26 -20.25
CA TYR A 104 -0.75 12.91 -20.81
C TYR A 104 -1.64 11.94 -21.59
N ASN A 105 -1.06 11.15 -22.50
CA ASN A 105 -1.82 10.18 -23.28
C ASN A 105 -2.43 9.09 -22.40
N ARG A 106 -1.69 8.58 -21.42
CA ARG A 106 -2.19 7.55 -20.49
C ARG A 106 -3.42 8.00 -19.70
N PHE A 107 -3.46 9.24 -19.25
CA PHE A 107 -4.53 9.74 -18.37
C PHE A 107 -5.64 10.51 -19.09
N ASN A 108 -5.37 11.12 -20.25
CA ASN A 108 -6.31 12.00 -20.93
C ASN A 108 -6.77 11.48 -22.31
N ASN A 109 -6.06 10.53 -22.93
CA ASN A 109 -6.46 9.97 -24.22
C ASN A 109 -7.23 8.66 -24.02
N LYS A 110 -8.55 8.71 -24.22
CA LYS A 110 -9.48 7.58 -24.01
C LYS A 110 -9.21 6.37 -24.91
N ASN A 111 -8.53 6.58 -26.04
CA ASN A 111 -8.21 5.55 -27.02
C ASN A 111 -6.72 5.18 -26.98
N TRP A 112 -6.03 5.52 -25.90
CA TRP A 112 -4.61 5.23 -25.77
C TRP A 112 -4.39 3.73 -25.55
N GLU A 113 -3.73 3.10 -26.52
CA GLU A 113 -3.23 1.73 -26.41
C GLU A 113 -1.77 1.76 -25.96
N MET A 114 -1.45 0.96 -24.95
CA MET A 114 -0.13 0.97 -24.31
C MET A 114 0.93 0.44 -25.29
N PRO A 115 1.94 1.26 -25.69
CA PRO A 115 2.96 0.81 -26.63
C PRO A 115 3.92 -0.18 -25.95
N TYR A 116 4.11 -1.35 -26.57
CA TYR A 116 5.08 -2.40 -26.19
C TYR A 116 6.34 -2.27 -27.07
N PRO A 117 7.58 -2.62 -26.61
CA PRO A 117 8.03 -2.96 -25.26
C PRO A 117 8.78 -1.81 -24.55
N HIS A 118 8.83 -1.91 -23.23
CA HIS A 118 9.59 -1.01 -22.35
C HIS A 118 11.06 -1.43 -22.28
N SER A 119 11.96 -0.51 -22.59
CA SER A 119 13.42 -0.61 -22.64
C SER A 119 14.00 -1.41 -23.82
N ASN A 120 14.46 -0.66 -24.82
CA ASN A 120 15.76 -0.90 -25.43
C ASN A 120 16.59 0.34 -25.12
N ASN A 121 17.45 0.26 -24.10
CA ASN A 121 18.71 0.98 -23.92
C ASN A 121 19.31 0.63 -22.57
#